data_AF-A0A846F3L7-F1
#
_entry.id   AF-A0A846F3L7-F1
#
_cell.length_a   1.000
_cell.length_b   1.000
_cell.length_c   1.000
_cell.angle_alpha   90.00
_cell.angle_beta   90.00
_cell.angle_gamma   90.00
#
_symmetry.space_group_name_H-M   'P 1'
#
loop_
_entity.id
_entity.type
_entity.pdbx_description
1 polymer ?
#
loop_
_entity_poly.entity_id
_entity_poly.type
_entity_poly.pdbx_seq_one_letter_code
_entity_poly.pdbx_strand_id
1 'polypeptide(L)' 'MLNPNLEQIQLNTEEYQRYSRHLILPEVGLDGQKRLKAAKVLCIGTGGLGSPLLLYLAAAGIGNIGIVDFDIVDHS' A
#
# COMPACT_ATOMS: atom_id res chain seq x y z
N MET A 1 7.12 10.94 2.90
CA MET A 1 6.80 12.36 3.17
C MET A 1 5.30 12.47 3.35
N LEU A 2 4.83 13.20 4.36
CA LEU A 2 3.39 13.37 4.62
C LEU A 2 2.67 14.08 3.46
N ASN A 3 3.41 14.87 2.67
CA ASN A 3 2.92 15.56 1.47
C ASN A 3 3.88 15.32 0.29
N PRO A 4 3.72 14.21 -0.46
CA PRO A 4 4.51 13.98 -1.66
C PRO A 4 4.09 14.93 -2.79
N ASN A 5 5.04 15.32 -3.65
CA ASN A 5 4.72 16.02 -4.88
C ASN A 5 4.06 15.05 -5.88
N LEU A 6 2.75 15.18 -6.09
CA LEU A 6 1.96 14.27 -6.92
C LEU A 6 2.21 14.42 -8.43
N GLU A 7 2.78 15.54 -8.88
CA GLU A 7 3.11 15.74 -10.29
C GLU A 7 4.27 14.82 -10.73
N GLN A 8 5.18 14.53 -9.80
CA GLN A 8 6.33 13.66 -10.02
C GLN A 8 5.98 12.17 -9.91
N ILE A 9 4.78 11.84 -9.44
CA ILE A 9 4.34 10.45 -9.25
C ILE A 9 3.39 10.10 -10.37
N GLN A 10 3.81 9.13 -11.18
CA GLN A 10 3.04 8.63 -12.31
C GLN A 10 2.71 7.16 -12.08
N LEU A 11 1.48 6.77 -12.43
CA LEU A 11 1.10 5.37 -12.54
C LEU A 11 1.52 4.88 -13.93
N ASN A 12 2.06 3.67 -14.01
CA ASN A 12 2.29 2.99 -15.28
C ASN A 12 0.99 2.31 -15.76
N THR A 13 1.00 1.78 -16.98
CA THR A 13 -0.18 1.14 -17.58
C THR A 13 -0.72 -0.02 -16.74
N GLU A 14 0.15 -0.83 -16.15
CA GLU A 14 -0.24 -1.97 -15.31
C GLU A 14 -0.91 -1.50 -14.01
N GLU A 15 -0.40 -0.44 -13.39
CA GLU A 15 -0.98 0.17 -12.19
C GLU A 15 -2.34 0.81 -12.50
N TYR A 16 -2.50 1.46 -13.65
CA TYR A 16 -3.82 1.96 -14.08
C TYR A 16 -4.83 0.82 -14.23
N GLN A 17 -4.42 -0.31 -14.81
CA GLN A 17 -5.30 -1.49 -14.95
C GLN A 17 -5.63 -2.10 -13.59
N ARG A 18 -4.62 -2.34 -12.75
CA ARG A 18 -4.75 -2.95 -11.42
C ARG A 18 -5.63 -2.11 -10.49
N TYR A 19 -5.42 -0.80 -10.46
CA TYR A 19 -6.11 0.12 -9.54
C TYR A 19 -7.34 0.81 -10.16
N SER A 20 -7.77 0.40 -11.35
CA SER A 20 -8.94 0.98 -12.04
C SER A 20 -10.17 1.16 -11.15
N ARG A 21 -10.46 0.19 -10.28
CA ARG A 21 -11.58 0.26 -9.31
C ARG A 21 -11.34 1.21 -8.13
N HIS A 22 -10.10 1.46 -7.75
CA HIS A 22 -9.77 2.48 -6.73
C HIS A 22 -9.84 3.88 -7.33
N LEU A 23 -9.42 4.04 -8.59
CA LEU A 23 -9.40 5.34 -9.28
C LEU A 23 -10.80 5.95 -9.47
N ILE A 24 -11.86 5.13 -9.49
CA ILE A 24 -13.24 5.60 -9.59
C ILE A 24 -13.87 5.95 -8.24
N LEU A 25 -13.25 5.59 -7.11
CA LEU A 25 -13.77 5.93 -5.78
C LEU A 25 -13.55 7.43 -5.50
N PRO A 26 -14.61 8.20 -5.19
CA PRO A 26 -14.49 9.64 -4.94
C PRO A 26 -13.46 10.01 -3.87
N GLU A 27 -13.32 9.17 -2.85
CA GLU A 27 -12.43 9.39 -1.70
C GLU A 27 -10.96 9.04 -1.99
N VAL A 28 -10.69 8.31 -3.08
CA VAL A 28 -9.34 7.91 -3.49
C VAL A 28 -8.92 8.65 -4.74
N GLY A 29 -9.60 8.40 -5.87
CA GLY A 29 -9.25 8.99 -7.16
C GLY A 29 -7.80 8.75 -7.58
N LEU A 30 -7.35 9.50 -8.58
CA LEU A 30 -5.97 9.44 -9.07
C LEU A 30 -4.96 9.93 -8.01
N ASP A 31 -5.28 11.04 -7.34
CA ASP A 31 -4.37 11.65 -6.37
C ASP A 31 -4.18 10.79 -5.13
N GLY A 32 -5.24 10.13 -4.64
CA GLY A 32 -5.15 9.18 -3.55
C GLY A 32 -4.30 7.98 -3.92
N GLN A 33 -4.47 7.41 -5.12
CA GLN A 33 -3.65 6.29 -5.58
C GLN A 33 -2.17 6.69 -5.73
N LYS A 34 -1.88 7.91 -6.22
CA LYS A 34 -0.52 8.47 -6.25
C LYS A 34 0.06 8.63 -4.84
N ARG A 35 -0.74 9.07 -3.87
CA ARG A 35 -0.31 9.16 -2.45
C ARG A 35 0.00 7.77 -1.87
N LEU A 36 -0.83 6.76 -2.14
CA LEU A 36 -0.57 5.37 -1.73
C LEU A 36 0.74 4.86 -2.33
N LYS A 37 0.96 5.08 -3.63
CA LYS A 37 2.23 4.74 -4.29
C LYS A 37 3.44 5.46 -3.69
N ALA A 38 3.28 6.69 -3.22
CA ALA A 38 4.35 7.44 -2.55
C ALA A 38 4.61 6.97 -1.10
N ALA A 39 3.63 6.29 -0.50
CA ALA A 39 3.62 6.01 0.91
C ALA A 39 4.67 4.96 1.30
N LYS A 40 5.18 5.12 2.51
CA LYS A 40 6.06 4.16 3.17
C LYS A 40 5.42 3.79 4.50
N VAL A 41 5.15 2.51 4.71
CA VAL A 41 4.52 1.99 5.93
C VAL A 41 5.46 0.99 6.57
N LEU A 42 5.69 1.11 7.87
CA LEU A 42 6.41 0.12 8.67
C LEU A 42 5.40 -0.66 9.52
N CYS A 43 5.32 -1.97 9.31
CA CYS A 43 4.52 -2.87 10.12
C CYS A 43 5.44 -3.62 11.09
N ILE A 44 5.16 -3.50 12.39
CA ILE A 44 5.91 -4.17 13.45
C ILE A 44 4.98 -5.22 14.07
N GLY A 45 5.33 -6.49 13.90
CA GLY A 45 4.50 -7.65 14.22
C GLY A 45 3.61 -8.07 13.04
N THR A 46 3.77 -9.32 12.61
CA THR A 46 3.08 -9.94 11.47
C THR A 46 2.34 -11.24 11.83
N GLY A 47 1.95 -11.40 13.09
CA GLY A 47 1.00 -12.41 13.52
C GLY A 47 -0.45 -12.11 13.06
N GLY A 48 -1.44 -12.48 13.88
CA GLY A 48 -2.86 -12.46 13.50
C GLY A 48 -3.44 -11.09 13.08
N LEU A 49 -2.80 -9.98 13.46
CA LEU A 49 -3.22 -8.63 13.03
C LEU A 49 -2.42 -8.13 11.82
N GLY A 50 -1.10 -8.27 11.86
CA GLY A 50 -0.22 -7.75 10.81
C GLY A 50 -0.38 -8.51 9.49
N SER A 51 -0.54 -9.83 9.54
CA SER A 51 -0.72 -10.67 8.34
C SER A 51 -1.89 -10.21 7.46
N PRO A 52 -3.15 -10.10 7.95
CA PRO A 52 -4.25 -9.62 7.13
C PRO A 52 -4.13 -8.14 6.77
N LEU A 53 -3.59 -7.29 7.65
CA LEU A 53 -3.35 -5.87 7.34
C LEU A 53 -2.42 -5.69 6.14
N LEU A 54 -1.31 -6.45 6.10
CA LEU A 54 -0.32 -6.39 5.04
C LEU A 54 -0.90 -6.79 3.68
N LEU A 55 -1.82 -7.75 3.64
CA LEU A 55 -2.54 -8.11 2.41
C LEU A 55 -3.27 -6.89 1.83
N TYR A 56 -3.99 -6.14 2.66
CA TYR A 56 -4.72 -4.97 2.22
C TYR A 56 -3.81 -3.79 1.87
N LEU A 57 -2.74 -3.56 2.63
CA LEU A 57 -1.76 -2.50 2.31
C LEU A 57 -1.06 -2.76 0.97
N ALA A 58 -0.66 -4.02 0.73
CA ALA A 58 -0.05 -4.41 -0.54
C ALA A 58 -1.06 -4.29 -1.70
N ALA A 59 -2.29 -4.79 -1.51
CA ALA A 59 -3.35 -4.71 -2.53
C ALA A 59 -3.78 -3.27 -2.83
N ALA A 60 -3.76 -2.38 -1.84
CA ALA A 60 -4.04 -0.95 -2.01
C ALA A 60 -2.94 -0.23 -2.81
N GLY A 61 -1.74 -0.83 -2.93
CA GLY A 61 -0.64 -0.27 -3.69
C GLY A 61 0.26 0.67 -2.90
N ILE A 62 0.49 0.40 -1.62
CA ILE A 62 1.54 1.09 -0.86
C ILE A 62 2.89 0.84 -1.52
N GLY A 63 3.60 1.91 -1.88
CA GLY A 63 4.85 1.79 -2.67
C GLY A 63 6.02 1.19 -1.90
N ASN A 64 6.04 1.31 -0.57
CA ASN A 64 7.05 0.66 0.25
C ASN A 64 6.46 0.18 1.57
N ILE A 65 6.59 -1.12 1.83
CA ILE A 65 6.17 -1.73 3.09
C ILE A 65 7.41 -2.34 3.74
N GLY A 66 7.81 -1.78 4.88
CA GLY A 66 8.78 -2.40 5.77
C GLY A 66 8.05 -3.34 6.73
N ILE A 67 8.62 -4.51 6.97
CA ILE A 67 8.08 -5.52 7.86
C ILE A 67 9.15 -5.86 8.90
N VAL A 68 8.77 -5.84 10.17
CA VAL A 68 9.61 -6.26 11.29
C VAL A 68 8.84 -7.30 12.10
N ASP A 69 9.35 -8.52 12.13
CA ASP A 69 8.89 -9.58 12.99
C ASP A 69 10.10 -10.38 13.47
N PHE A 70 10.03 -10.87 14.71
CA PHE A 70 11.10 -11.63 15.35
C PHE A 70 10.73 -13.10 15.52
N ASP A 71 9.47 -13.47 15.25
CA ASP A 71 9.00 -14.84 15.34
C ASP A 71 9.13 -15.59 14.01
N ILE A 72 9.03 -16.92 14.09
CA ILE A 72 8.98 -17.82 12.94
C ILE A 72 7.56 -18.39 12.87
N VAL A 73 7.02 -18.57 11.66
CA VAL A 73 5.71 -19.19 11.46
C VAL A 73 5.69 -20.60 12.07
N ASP A 74 4.70 -20.85 12.92
CA ASP A 74 4.40 -22.15 13.50
C ASP A 74 2.98 -22.60 13.13
N HIS A 75 2.66 -23.87 13.35
CA HIS A 75 1.34 -24.44 13.09
C HIS A 75 0.32 -24.11 14.20
N SER A 76 0.80 -23.76 15.41
CA SER A 76 -0.03 -23.53 16.60
C SER A 76 -0.86 -22.26 16.55
#